data_AF-A0A0H3GZF5-F1
#
_entry.id   AF-A0A0H3GZF5-F1
#
_cell.length_a   1.000
_cell.length_b   1.000
_cell.length_c   1.000
_cell.angle_alpha   90.00
_cell.angle_beta   90.00
_cell.angle_gamma   90.00
#
_symmetry.space_group_name_H-M   'P 1'
#
loop_
_entity.id
_entity.type
_entity.pdbx_description
1 polymer ?
#
loop_
_entity_poly.entity_id
_entity_poly.type
_entity_poly.pdbx_seq_one_letter_code
_entity_poly.pdbx_strand_id
1 'polypeptide(L)' 'MDNTATAEKPKDNAPYPVATDREISSRVLLGSEGRVVIEHGGQRYLLRQTHAGKLILTK' A
#
# COMPACT_ATOMS: atom_id res chain seq x y z
N MET A 1 10.24 -28.72 -24.97
CA MET A 1 9.11 -27.83 -24.72
C MET A 1 9.60 -26.80 -23.72
N ASP A 2 9.89 -25.59 -24.19
CA ASP A 2 10.48 -24.53 -23.36
C ASP A 2 9.45 -24.03 -22.34
N ASN A 3 9.61 -24.43 -21.08
CA ASN A 3 8.77 -23.94 -20.01
C ASN A 3 9.35 -22.61 -19.54
N THR A 4 8.97 -21.51 -20.19
CA THR A 4 9.33 -20.16 -19.74
C THR A 4 8.56 -19.87 -18.46
N ALA A 5 9.17 -20.23 -17.32
CA ALA A 5 8.76 -19.75 -16.02
C ALA A 5 8.90 -18.22 -16.04
N THR A 6 7.78 -17.52 -16.20
CA THR A 6 7.69 -16.09 -15.96
C THR A 6 8.03 -15.88 -14.49
N ALA A 7 9.31 -15.64 -14.20
CA ALA A 7 9.78 -15.31 -12.87
C ALA A 7 8.99 -14.08 -12.42
N GLU A 8 8.07 -14.26 -11.48
CA GLU A 8 7.35 -13.18 -10.83
C GLU A 8 8.40 -12.24 -10.25
N LYS A 9 8.55 -11.05 -10.85
CA LYS A 9 9.51 -10.06 -10.37
C LYS A 9 9.24 -9.87 -8.88
N PRO A 10 10.24 -10.09 -8.01
CA PRO A 10 10.04 -9.87 -6.58
C PRO A 10 9.50 -8.46 -6.40
N LYS A 11 8.47 -8.32 -5.55
CA LYS A 11 7.96 -6.99 -5.18
C LYS A 11 9.14 -6.18 -4.70
N ASP A 12 9.45 -5.12 -5.44
CA ASP A 12 10.51 -4.20 -5.08
C ASP A 12 10.14 -3.62 -3.72
N ASN A 13 10.94 -3.96 -2.70
CA ASN A 13 10.75 -3.49 -1.32
C ASN A 13 11.74 -2.35 -1.04
N ALA A 14 12.05 -1.51 -2.03
CA ALA A 14 12.92 -0.37 -1.79
C ALA A 14 12.39 0.47 -0.60
N PRO A 15 13.29 0.92 0.29
CA PRO A 15 12.89 1.71 1.47
C PRO A 15 12.37 3.11 1.10
N TYR A 16 12.49 3.50 -0.16
CA TYR A 16 12.07 4.78 -0.71
C TYR A 16 11.31 4.54 -2.00
N PRO A 17 10.33 5.40 -2.33
CA PRO A 17 9.59 5.28 -3.57
C PRO A 17 10.52 5.42 -4.78
N VAL A 18 10.39 4.51 -5.73
CA VAL A 18 11.06 4.59 -7.03
C VAL A 18 10.10 5.15 -8.09
N ALA A 19 10.63 5.66 -9.20
CA ALA A 19 9.83 6.30 -10.25
C ALA A 19 8.76 5.37 -10.89
N THR A 20 8.89 4.05 -10.70
CA THR A 20 7.92 3.06 -11.19
C THR A 20 6.84 2.71 -10.16
N ASP A 21 6.91 3.25 -8.95
CA ASP A 21 5.92 2.98 -7.92
C ASP A 21 4.60 3.70 -8.23
N ARG A 22 3.51 3.03 -7.85
CA ARG A 22 2.18 3.61 -7.96
C ARG A 22 1.98 4.66 -6.88
N GLU A 23 1.88 5.92 -7.30
CA GLU A 23 1.51 7.01 -6.41
C GLU A 23 -0.02 7.13 -6.26
N ILE A 24 -0.47 7.45 -5.04
CA ILE A 24 -1.87 7.75 -4.76
C ILE A 24 -1.95 8.87 -3.71
N SER A 25 -2.81 9.86 -3.95
CA SER A 25 -3.09 10.90 -2.97
C SER A 25 -3.75 10.32 -1.72
N SER A 26 -3.27 10.72 -0.55
CA SER A 26 -3.85 10.33 0.74
C SER A 26 -5.34 10.71 0.84
N ARG A 27 -5.76 11.84 0.26
CA ARG A 27 -7.17 12.26 0.25
C ARG A 27 -8.05 11.32 -0.56
N VAL A 28 -7.53 10.79 -1.67
CA VAL A 28 -8.26 9.81 -2.50
C VAL A 28 -8.33 8.46 -1.79
N LEU A 29 -7.23 8.05 -1.15
CA LEU A 29 -7.15 6.79 -0.43
C LEU A 29 -8.02 6.76 0.83
N LEU A 30 -8.10 7.87 1.58
CA LEU A 30 -8.77 7.96 2.87
C LEU A 30 -10.19 8.53 2.81
N GLY A 31 -10.54 9.23 1.72
CA GLY A 31 -11.81 9.93 1.59
C GLY A 31 -11.99 11.06 2.62
N SER A 32 -13.24 11.46 2.83
CA SER A 32 -13.64 12.46 3.83
C SER A 32 -13.40 12.00 5.27
N GLU A 33 -13.48 10.69 5.49
CA GLU A 33 -13.38 10.06 6.81
C GLU A 33 -11.95 10.08 7.38
N GLY A 34 -10.94 10.34 6.55
CA GLY A 34 -9.54 10.33 6.97
C GLY A 34 -9.03 8.95 7.39
N ARG A 35 -9.74 7.88 7.01
CA ARG A 35 -9.42 6.48 7.36
C ARG A 35 -9.98 5.49 6.33
N VAL A 36 -9.27 4.39 6.12
CA VAL A 36 -9.69 3.29 5.24
C VAL A 36 -9.30 1.95 5.86
N VAL A 37 -10.16 0.94 5.67
CA VAL A 37 -9.86 -0.44 6.05
C VAL A 37 -9.20 -1.15 4.87
N ILE A 38 -8.04 -1.74 5.09
CA ILE A 38 -7.26 -2.52 4.12
C ILE A 38 -7.33 -3.98 4.55
N GLU A 39 -7.79 -4.85 3.66
CA GLU A 39 -7.71 -6.29 3.87
C GLU A 39 -6.42 -6.82 3.25
N HIS A 40 -5.60 -7.49 4.05
CA HIS A 40 -4.33 -8.07 3.61
C HIS A 40 -4.08 -9.38 4.35
N GLY A 41 -3.88 -10.47 3.59
CA GLY A 41 -3.66 -11.81 4.18
C GLY A 41 -4.83 -12.30 5.05
N GLY A 42 -6.06 -11.95 4.70
CA GLY A 42 -7.25 -12.27 5.51
C GLY A 42 -7.35 -11.51 6.84
N GLN A 43 -6.53 -10.48 7.04
CA GLN A 43 -6.57 -9.60 8.20
C GLN A 43 -7.04 -8.21 7.78
N ARG A 44 -7.76 -7.53 8.67
CA ARG A 44 -8.20 -6.15 8.46
C ARG A 44 -7.19 -5.22 9.13
N TYR A 45 -6.80 -4.18 8.43
CA TYR A 45 -5.94 -3.12 8.92
C TYR A 45 -6.64 -1.78 8.75
N LEU A 46 -6.47 -0.87 9.69
CA LEU A 46 -6.96 0.49 9.60
C LEU A 46 -5.80 1.43 9.26
N LEU A 47 -5.81 1.95 8.04
CA LEU A 47 -4.97 3.08 7.66
C LEU A 47 -5.72 4.36 8.02
N ARG A 48 -5.10 5.25 8.80
CA ARG A 48 -5.69 6.55 9.17
C ARG A 48 -4.65 7.66 9.23
N GLN A 49 -5.12 8.90 9.16
CA GLN A 49 -4.30 10.05 9.46
C GLN A 49 -4.20 10.29 10.99
N THR A 50 -3.03 10.70 11.47
CA THR A 50 -2.82 11.14 12.85
C THR A 50 -3.11 12.64 12.98
N HIS A 51 -3.25 13.14 14.21
CA HIS A 51 -3.45 14.57 14.45
C HIS A 51 -2.28 15.44 13.92
N ALA A 52 -1.07 14.88 13.89
CA ALA A 52 0.11 15.53 13.29
C ALA A 52 0.16 15.42 11.76
N GLY A 53 -0.89 14.91 11.13
CA GLY A 53 -1.01 14.80 9.67
C GLY A 53 -0.31 13.59 9.04
N LYS A 54 0.33 12.72 9.83
CA LYS A 54 1.02 11.52 9.34
C LYS A 54 0.05 10.38 9.07
N LEU A 55 0.44 9.40 8.28
CA LEU A 55 -0.32 8.15 8.11
C LEU A 55 0.16 7.09 9.10
N ILE A 56 -0.78 6.37 9.69
CA ILE A 56 -0.50 5.21 10.54
C ILE A 56 -1.38 4.03 10.10
N LEU A 57 -0.77 2.85 9.99
CA LEU A 57 -1.46 1.59 9.75
C LEU A 57 -1.50 0.81 11.07
N THR A 58 -2.70 0.48 11.54
CA THR A 58 -2.90 -0.38 12.71
C THR A 58 -3.66 -1.64 12.31
N LYS A 59 -3.42 -2.75 13.00
CA LYS A 59 -4.23 -3.97 12.86
C LYS A 59 -5.58 -3.78 13.56
#